data_AF-A0A8W8IEM1-F1
#
_entry.id   AF-A0A8W8IEM1-F1
#
_cell.length_a   1.000
_cell.length_b   1.000
_cell.length_c   1.000
_cell.angle_alpha   90.00
_cell.angle_beta   90.00
_cell.angle_gamma   90.00
#
_symmetry.space_group_name_H-M   'P 1'
#
loop_
_entity.id
_entity.type
_entity.pdbx_description
1 polymer ?
#
loop_
_entity_poly.entity_id
_entity_poly.type
_entity_poly.pdbx_seq_one_letter_code
_entity_poly.pdbx_strand_id
1 'polypeptide(L)'
;SEFEGKMFNRTLLKLIWVILQPYFYAFRPLFIRPMPVTLLEVINFIVQVLFDVMVYKYFGVKAIFYFIQGTFLGTGLHPLSGHFISEHYMFIKGQETYSYYGPLNLLTFNVGYHNEHHDFPSIPGSRLPELKKIAPEYYDNLPHYTSWVKVIYDFIMDPEIGPYSRVRRHIKDSDKTD
;
A
#
# COMPACT_ATOMS: atom_id res chain seq x y z
N SER A 1 4.31 -10.79 -7.81
CA SER A 1 5.19 -11.61 -8.66
C SER A 1 4.34 -12.38 -9.67
N GLU A 2 4.91 -13.11 -10.63
CA GLU A 2 4.11 -14.00 -11.51
C GLU A 2 3.38 -15.08 -10.70
N PHE A 3 4.05 -15.64 -9.69
CA PHE A 3 3.48 -16.60 -8.74
C PHE A 3 2.22 -16.05 -8.05
N GLU A 4 2.29 -14.85 -7.47
CA GLU A 4 1.15 -14.25 -6.76
C GLU A 4 -0.06 -14.10 -7.69
N GLY A 5 0.14 -13.66 -8.93
CA GLY A 5 -0.96 -13.50 -9.87
C GLY A 5 -1.58 -14.83 -10.31
N LYS A 6 -0.78 -15.89 -10.49
CA LYS A 6 -1.30 -17.24 -10.82
C LYS A 6 -2.03 -17.87 -9.64
N MET A 7 -1.51 -17.70 -8.42
CA MET A 7 -2.05 -18.36 -7.23
C MET A 7 -3.30 -17.65 -6.72
N PHE A 8 -3.32 -16.32 -6.64
CA PHE A 8 -4.39 -15.58 -6.01
C PHE A 8 -5.35 -14.95 -7.04
N ASN A 9 -5.98 -15.79 -7.86
CA ASN A 9 -6.92 -15.38 -8.91
C ASN A 9 -8.39 -15.74 -8.63
N ARG A 10 -8.68 -16.50 -7.56
CA ARG A 10 -10.04 -16.85 -7.12
C ARG A 10 -10.43 -16.05 -5.89
N THR A 11 -11.72 -15.78 -5.68
CA THR A 11 -12.24 -15.00 -4.55
C THR A 11 -11.64 -15.39 -3.18
N LEU A 12 -11.68 -16.67 -2.82
CA LEU A 12 -11.12 -17.14 -1.54
C LEU A 12 -9.60 -16.91 -1.44
N LEU A 13 -8.89 -17.12 -2.54
CA LEU A 13 -7.44 -16.91 -2.57
C LEU A 13 -7.11 -15.42 -2.54
N LYS A 14 -7.90 -14.57 -3.20
CA LYS A 14 -7.77 -13.10 -3.10
C LYS A 14 -8.08 -12.60 -1.69
N LEU A 15 -9.05 -13.19 -0.98
CA LEU A 15 -9.28 -12.89 0.43
C LEU A 15 -8.05 -13.23 1.29
N ILE A 16 -7.48 -14.42 1.13
CA ILE A 16 -6.23 -14.81 1.81
C ILE A 16 -5.09 -13.86 1.43
N TRP A 17 -5.02 -13.45 0.16
CA TRP A 17 -4.03 -12.51 -0.32
C TRP A 17 -4.16 -11.15 0.35
N VAL A 18 -5.38 -10.61 0.52
CA VAL A 18 -5.61 -9.34 1.21
C VAL A 18 -5.20 -9.44 2.69
N ILE A 19 -5.52 -10.56 3.37
CA ILE A 19 -5.09 -10.79 4.76
C ILE A 19 -3.56 -10.80 4.88
N LEU A 20 -2.88 -11.41 3.90
CA LEU A 20 -1.41 -11.55 3.89
C LEU A 20 -0.68 -10.42 3.14
N GLN A 21 -1.40 -9.47 2.56
CA GLN A 21 -0.87 -8.34 1.80
C GLN A 21 0.29 -7.63 2.52
N PRO A 22 0.23 -7.36 3.84
CA PRO A 22 1.31 -6.66 4.56
C PRO A 22 2.65 -7.41 4.47
N TYR A 23 2.62 -8.74 4.56
CA TYR A 23 3.81 -9.58 4.43
C TYR A 23 4.35 -9.59 3.01
N PHE A 24 3.46 -9.69 2.02
CA PHE A 24 3.89 -9.57 0.63
C PHE A 24 4.53 -8.21 0.39
N TYR A 25 4.01 -7.12 0.95
CA TYR A 25 4.63 -5.81 0.82
C TYR A 25 5.98 -5.71 1.53
N ALA A 26 6.08 -6.18 2.77
CA ALA A 26 7.31 -6.10 3.56
C ALA A 26 8.46 -6.91 2.96
N PHE A 27 8.17 -8.12 2.47
CA PHE A 27 9.22 -9.04 2.01
C PHE A 27 9.48 -9.00 0.51
N ARG A 28 8.52 -8.58 -0.32
CA ARG A 28 8.70 -8.57 -1.79
C ARG A 28 9.94 -7.79 -2.25
N PRO A 29 10.30 -6.63 -1.69
CA PRO A 29 11.53 -5.93 -2.09
C PRO A 29 12.79 -6.80 -1.96
N LEU A 30 12.85 -7.68 -0.96
CA LEU A 30 14.00 -8.56 -0.72
C LEU A 30 14.20 -9.61 -1.82
N PHE A 31 13.13 -9.97 -2.56
CA PHE A 31 13.18 -11.00 -3.59
C PHE A 31 13.11 -10.44 -5.01
N ILE A 32 12.39 -9.34 -5.24
CA ILE A 32 12.15 -8.81 -6.58
C ILE A 32 13.21 -7.79 -7.00
N ARG A 33 13.65 -6.93 -6.07
CA ARG A 33 14.67 -5.91 -6.34
C ARG A 33 15.47 -5.68 -5.05
N PRO A 34 16.34 -6.63 -4.66
CA PRO A 34 17.15 -6.49 -3.46
C PRO A 34 18.08 -5.29 -3.62
N MET A 35 18.02 -4.39 -2.65
CA MET A 35 18.95 -3.26 -2.53
C MET A 35 20.22 -3.72 -1.79
N PRO A 36 21.39 -3.13 -2.06
CA PRO A 36 22.59 -3.44 -1.29
C PRO A 36 22.39 -3.08 0.17
N VAL A 37 22.83 -3.97 1.06
CA VAL A 37 22.79 -3.71 2.52
C VAL A 37 23.95 -2.77 2.87
N THR A 38 23.63 -1.55 3.29
CA THR A 38 24.58 -0.58 3.81
C THR A 38 24.71 -0.68 5.33
N LEU A 39 25.69 0.04 5.89
CA LEU A 39 25.90 0.10 7.33
C LEU A 39 24.66 0.63 8.07
N LEU A 40 23.91 1.57 7.48
CA LEU A 40 22.71 2.12 8.12
C LEU A 40 21.58 1.09 8.21
N GLU A 41 21.38 0.23 7.20
CA GLU A 41 20.40 -0.87 7.33
C GLU A 41 20.84 -1.86 8.41
N VAL A 42 22.14 -2.17 8.53
CA VAL A 42 22.65 -3.06 9.59
C VAL A 42 22.41 -2.47 10.98
N ILE A 43 22.72 -1.18 11.17
CA ILE A 43 22.47 -0.47 12.43
C ILE A 43 20.98 -0.48 12.75
N ASN A 44 20.11 -0.12 11.79
CA ASN A 44 18.67 -0.14 11.98
C ASN A 44 18.17 -1.54 12.37
N PHE A 45 18.64 -2.59 11.69
CA PHE A 45 18.27 -3.98 12.02
C PHE A 45 18.66 -4.34 13.45
N ILE A 46 19.89 -4.01 13.88
CA ILE A 46 20.35 -4.26 15.26
C ILE A 46 19.46 -3.51 16.26
N VAL A 47 19.15 -2.24 16.01
CA VAL A 47 18.28 -1.43 16.89
C VAL A 47 16.89 -2.04 17.01
N GLN A 48 16.27 -2.47 15.91
CA GLN A 48 14.95 -3.13 15.92
C GLN A 48 14.98 -4.44 16.72
N VAL A 49 16.00 -5.29 16.50
CA VAL A 49 16.16 -6.55 17.25
C VAL A 49 16.36 -6.29 18.75
N LEU A 50 17.18 -5.30 19.11
CA LEU A 50 17.37 -4.94 20.51
C LEU A 50 16.06 -4.42 21.13
N PHE A 51 15.29 -3.61 20.41
CA PHE A 51 13.98 -3.16 20.87
C PHE A 51 13.03 -4.34 21.13
N ASP A 52 12.91 -5.29 20.20
CA ASP A 52 12.06 -6.47 20.37
C ASP A 52 12.52 -7.37 21.53
N VAL A 53 13.84 -7.54 21.71
CA VAL A 53 14.41 -8.27 22.86
C VAL A 53 14.07 -7.56 24.18
N MET A 54 14.16 -6.23 24.22
CA MET A 54 13.77 -5.45 25.39
C MET A 54 12.27 -5.61 25.67
N VAL A 55 11.41 -5.50 24.67
CA VAL A 55 9.96 -5.71 24.82
C VAL A 55 9.67 -7.11 25.36
N TYR A 56 10.30 -8.14 24.80
CA TYR A 56 10.17 -9.50 25.28
C TYR A 56 10.61 -9.65 26.75
N LYS A 57 11.75 -9.05 27.12
CA LYS A 57 12.29 -9.15 28.48
C LYS A 57 11.41 -8.47 29.53
N TYR A 58 10.84 -7.31 29.23
CA TYR A 58 10.07 -6.51 30.20
C TYR A 58 8.56 -6.79 30.18
N PHE A 59 7.99 -7.18 29.03
CA PHE A 59 6.55 -7.38 28.85
C PHE A 59 6.16 -8.82 28.48
N GLY A 60 7.14 -9.70 28.23
CA GLY A 60 6.94 -11.11 27.94
C GLY A 60 6.45 -11.39 26.52
N VAL A 61 6.27 -12.68 26.22
CA VAL A 61 5.88 -13.16 24.88
C VAL A 61 4.52 -12.64 24.41
N LYS A 62 3.60 -12.34 25.34
CA LYS A 62 2.25 -11.82 25.01
C LYS A 62 2.33 -10.47 24.29
N ALA A 63 3.28 -9.60 24.66
CA ALA A 63 3.47 -8.32 23.99
C ALA A 63 3.94 -8.48 22.54
N ILE A 64 4.83 -9.44 22.28
CA ILE A 64 5.28 -9.77 20.91
C ILE A 64 4.10 -10.26 20.06
N PHE A 65 3.29 -11.18 20.58
CA PHE A 65 2.08 -11.62 19.88
C PHE A 65 1.06 -10.51 19.69
N TYR A 66 0.95 -9.57 20.63
CA TYR A 66 0.10 -8.41 20.50
C TYR A 66 0.56 -7.51 19.34
N PHE A 67 1.86 -7.26 19.16
CA PHE A 67 2.37 -6.49 18.01
C PHE A 67 2.11 -7.18 16.68
N ILE A 68 2.34 -8.49 16.61
CA ILE A 68 2.08 -9.28 15.39
C ILE A 68 0.59 -9.21 15.03
N GLN A 69 -0.30 -9.52 15.98
CA GLN A 69 -1.75 -9.48 15.74
C GLN A 69 -2.26 -8.06 15.47
N GLY A 70 -1.73 -7.06 16.17
CA GLY A 70 -2.05 -5.65 15.94
C GLY A 70 -1.68 -5.23 14.51
N THR A 71 -0.56 -5.71 13.99
CA THR A 71 -0.20 -5.52 12.58
C THR A 71 -1.25 -6.15 11.66
N PHE A 72 -1.65 -7.41 11.89
CA PHE A 72 -2.71 -8.05 11.09
C PHE A 72 -4.04 -7.31 11.14
N LEU A 73 -4.44 -6.79 12.30
CA LEU A 73 -5.71 -6.10 12.49
C LEU A 73 -5.69 -4.66 11.96
N GLY A 74 -4.53 -3.99 12.03
CA GLY A 74 -4.35 -2.64 11.51
C GLY A 74 -4.06 -2.59 10.02
N THR A 75 -3.76 -3.74 9.41
CA THR A 75 -3.46 -3.87 7.98
C THR A 75 -4.37 -4.93 7.33
N GLY A 76 -4.11 -5.34 6.09
CA GLY A 76 -4.89 -6.37 5.39
C GLY A 76 -6.37 -6.00 5.20
N LEU A 77 -7.28 -6.61 5.95
CA LEU A 77 -8.73 -6.37 5.85
C LEU A 77 -9.22 -5.11 6.58
N HIS A 78 -8.35 -4.42 7.31
CA HIS A 78 -8.72 -3.16 7.95
C HIS A 78 -9.26 -2.15 6.93
N PRO A 79 -10.36 -1.41 7.19
CA PRO A 79 -10.95 -0.46 6.23
C PRO A 79 -9.97 0.54 5.63
N LEU A 80 -9.00 1.01 6.42
CA LEU A 80 -7.99 1.95 5.94
C LEU A 80 -6.99 1.30 4.98
N SER A 81 -6.75 -0.01 5.07
CA SER A 81 -5.80 -0.73 4.21
C SER A 81 -6.20 -0.75 2.75
N GLY A 82 -7.46 -0.42 2.44
CA GLY A 82 -7.91 -0.31 1.05
C GLY A 82 -7.14 0.74 0.26
N HIS A 83 -6.50 1.72 0.92
CA HIS A 83 -5.60 2.68 0.26
C HIS A 83 -4.44 1.97 -0.47
N PHE A 84 -3.83 0.95 0.15
CA PHE A 84 -2.75 0.18 -0.50
C PHE A 84 -3.20 -0.49 -1.80
N ILE A 85 -4.49 -0.85 -1.88
CA ILE A 85 -5.06 -1.44 -3.09
C ILE A 85 -5.43 -0.35 -4.09
N SER A 86 -6.15 0.70 -3.68
CA SER A 86 -6.57 1.77 -4.58
C SER A 86 -5.40 2.49 -5.24
N GLU A 87 -4.29 2.65 -4.52
CA GLU A 87 -3.15 3.43 -5.01
C GLU A 87 -2.21 2.64 -5.93
N HIS A 88 -2.29 1.30 -5.90
CA HIS A 88 -1.28 0.45 -6.54
C HIS A 88 -1.88 -0.57 -7.51
N TYR A 89 -3.20 -0.61 -7.67
CA TYR A 89 -3.89 -1.53 -8.55
C TYR A 89 -4.84 -0.79 -9.49
N MET A 90 -4.76 -1.14 -10.78
CA MET A 90 -5.61 -0.64 -11.84
C MET A 90 -6.95 -1.37 -11.83
N PHE A 91 -8.01 -0.65 -11.50
CA PHE A 91 -9.39 -1.12 -11.68
C PHE A 91 -9.93 -0.68 -13.05
N ILE A 92 -9.32 0.36 -13.63
CA ILE A 92 -9.61 0.91 -14.95
C ILE A 92 -8.30 0.89 -15.71
N LYS A 93 -8.30 0.29 -16.91
CA LYS A 93 -7.11 0.19 -17.74
C LYS A 93 -6.57 1.59 -18.07
N GLY A 94 -5.29 1.81 -17.77
CA GLY A 94 -4.61 3.08 -18.02
C GLY A 94 -4.62 4.07 -16.84
N GLN A 95 -5.41 3.80 -15.79
CA GLN A 95 -5.37 4.58 -14.55
C GLN A 95 -4.53 3.84 -13.51
N GLU A 96 -3.28 4.27 -13.31
CA GLU A 96 -2.32 3.56 -12.46
C GLU A 96 -2.58 3.72 -10.96
N THR A 97 -3.13 4.86 -10.55
CA THR A 97 -3.39 5.21 -9.16
C THR A 97 -4.62 6.12 -9.04
N TYR A 98 -5.19 6.22 -7.84
CA TYR A 98 -6.48 6.86 -7.60
C TYR A 98 -6.46 7.64 -6.30
N SER A 99 -7.04 8.84 -6.33
CA SER A 99 -7.41 9.54 -5.11
C SER A 99 -8.68 8.92 -4.48
N TYR A 100 -8.84 9.18 -3.19
CA TYR A 100 -9.96 8.81 -2.35
C TYR A 100 -10.52 10.07 -1.69
N TYR A 101 -11.79 10.36 -1.92
CA TYR A 101 -12.51 11.51 -1.36
C TYR A 101 -13.66 11.06 -0.45
N GLY A 102 -13.38 10.10 0.43
CA GLY A 102 -14.37 9.61 1.39
C GLY A 102 -14.07 10.02 2.85
N PRO A 103 -14.95 9.62 3.79
CA PRO A 103 -14.90 10.08 5.18
C PRO A 103 -13.65 9.63 5.94
N LEU A 104 -12.97 8.56 5.50
CA LEU A 104 -11.79 8.04 6.18
C LEU A 104 -10.59 9.01 6.09
N ASN A 105 -10.63 10.01 5.20
CA ASN A 105 -9.64 11.10 5.16
C ASN A 105 -9.55 11.87 6.48
N LEU A 106 -10.66 11.95 7.23
CA LEU A 106 -10.65 12.58 8.56
C LEU A 106 -9.74 11.84 9.54
N LEU A 107 -9.69 10.50 9.44
CA LEU A 107 -8.88 9.64 10.30
C LEU A 107 -7.45 9.50 9.78
N THR A 108 -7.24 9.66 8.47
CA THR A 108 -5.94 9.50 7.81
C THR A 108 -5.29 10.82 7.42
N PHE A 109 -5.76 11.96 7.95
CA PHE A 109 -5.18 13.27 7.69
C PHE A 109 -5.04 13.58 6.19
N ASN A 110 -6.09 13.29 5.41
CA ASN A 110 -6.17 13.52 3.97
C ASN A 110 -5.19 12.70 3.10
N VAL A 111 -4.68 11.55 3.59
CA VAL A 111 -3.86 10.62 2.77
C VAL A 111 -4.55 10.22 1.45
N GLY A 112 -5.88 10.20 1.41
CA GLY A 112 -6.62 9.88 0.20
C GLY A 112 -6.46 10.86 -0.95
N TYR A 113 -5.95 12.08 -0.74
CA TYR A 113 -5.62 13.01 -1.84
C TYR A 113 -4.31 12.59 -2.52
N HIS A 114 -4.32 11.38 -3.07
CA HIS A 114 -3.13 10.64 -3.44
C HIS A 114 -2.51 11.16 -4.73
N ASN A 115 -3.32 11.41 -5.77
CA ASN A 115 -2.83 12.02 -7.01
C ASN A 115 -2.23 13.41 -6.73
N GLU A 116 -2.94 14.21 -5.94
CA GLU A 116 -2.50 15.54 -5.52
C GLU A 116 -1.16 15.49 -4.75
N HIS A 117 -1.01 14.52 -3.85
CA HIS A 117 0.24 14.30 -3.12
C HIS A 117 1.38 13.91 -4.06
N HIS A 118 1.13 13.03 -5.03
CA HIS A 118 2.17 12.60 -5.98
C HIS A 118 2.59 13.71 -6.94
N ASP A 119 1.67 14.57 -7.36
CA ASP A 119 1.98 15.74 -8.18
C ASP A 119 2.76 16.80 -7.38
N PHE A 120 2.37 17.02 -6.11
CA PHE A 120 2.94 18.06 -5.25
C PHE A 120 3.35 17.51 -3.87
N PRO A 121 4.41 16.68 -3.78
CA PRO A 121 4.79 15.98 -2.55
C PRO A 121 5.25 16.90 -1.42
N SER A 122 5.58 18.16 -1.74
CA SER A 122 5.97 19.17 -0.76
C SER A 122 4.79 19.88 -0.09
N ILE A 123 3.56 19.71 -0.58
CA ILE A 123 2.36 20.30 0.03
C ILE A 123 1.90 19.40 1.19
N PRO A 124 1.68 19.97 2.40
CA PRO A 124 1.22 19.17 3.53
C PRO A 124 -0.19 18.62 3.27
N GLY A 125 -0.47 17.42 3.78
CA GLY A 125 -1.76 16.72 3.64
C GLY A 125 -2.97 17.58 4.03
N SER A 126 -2.82 18.46 5.02
CA SER A 126 -3.87 19.39 5.46
C SER A 126 -4.32 20.40 4.39
N ARG A 127 -3.48 20.68 3.38
CA ARG A 127 -3.75 21.62 2.28
C ARG A 127 -4.07 20.93 0.95
N LEU A 128 -3.99 19.60 0.85
CA LEU A 128 -4.36 18.89 -0.37
C LEU A 128 -5.84 19.09 -0.79
N PRO A 129 -6.82 19.24 0.14
CA PRO A 129 -8.17 19.61 -0.25
C PRO A 129 -8.26 20.98 -0.94
N GLU A 130 -7.42 21.93 -0.52
CA GLU A 130 -7.34 23.25 -1.15
C GLU A 130 -6.69 23.16 -2.53
N LEU A 131 -5.61 22.37 -2.68
CA LEU A 131 -4.97 22.10 -3.97
C LEU A 131 -5.99 21.56 -4.98
N LYS A 132 -6.76 20.53 -4.61
CA LYS A 132 -7.83 19.99 -5.48
C LYS A 132 -8.82 21.08 -5.90
N LYS A 133 -9.20 21.95 -4.97
CA LYS A 133 -10.19 23.02 -5.20
C LYS A 133 -9.69 24.10 -6.15
N ILE A 134 -8.39 24.43 -6.14
CA ILE A 134 -7.83 25.48 -7.00
C ILE A 134 -7.39 24.97 -8.38
N ALA A 135 -7.32 23.64 -8.57
CA ALA A 135 -6.91 22.99 -9.81
C ALA A 135 -7.94 21.94 -10.30
N PRO A 136 -9.26 22.24 -10.33
CA PRO A 136 -10.31 21.26 -10.63
C PRO A 136 -10.19 20.65 -12.03
N GLU A 137 -9.64 21.39 -13.00
CA GLU A 137 -9.44 20.94 -14.37
C GLU A 137 -8.51 19.71 -14.47
N TYR A 138 -7.63 19.52 -13.48
CA TYR A 138 -6.72 18.37 -13.42
C TYR A 138 -7.31 17.19 -12.65
N TYR A 139 -8.20 17.43 -11.66
CA TYR A 139 -8.59 16.41 -10.68
C TYR A 139 -10.05 15.97 -10.75
N ASP A 140 -10.99 16.82 -11.18
CA ASP A 140 -12.42 16.50 -11.10
C ASP A 140 -12.88 15.44 -12.11
N ASN A 141 -12.15 15.29 -13.22
CA ASN A 141 -12.43 14.28 -14.24
C ASN A 141 -11.66 12.96 -14.02
N LEU A 142 -10.78 12.89 -13.01
CA LEU A 142 -10.04 11.67 -12.73
C LEU A 142 -10.93 10.65 -12.00
N PRO A 143 -10.81 9.36 -12.34
CA PRO A 143 -11.40 8.31 -11.53
C PRO A 143 -10.90 8.37 -10.09
N HIS A 144 -11.81 8.24 -9.14
CA HIS A 144 -11.51 8.28 -7.71
C HIS A 144 -12.43 7.35 -6.93
N TYR A 145 -12.07 7.06 -5.70
CA TYR A 145 -12.87 6.27 -4.77
C TYR A 145 -13.52 7.12 -3.70
N THR A 146 -14.63 6.63 -3.16
CA THR A 146 -15.29 7.21 -1.97
C THR A 146 -15.38 6.21 -0.82
N SER A 147 -15.05 4.94 -1.06
CA SER A 147 -15.01 3.88 -0.04
C SER A 147 -13.84 2.91 -0.25
N TRP A 148 -12.85 2.92 0.65
CA TRP A 148 -11.78 1.92 0.67
C TRP A 148 -12.25 0.51 1.05
N VAL A 149 -13.32 0.41 1.83
CA VAL A 149 -13.98 -0.89 2.10
C VAL A 149 -14.52 -1.48 0.80
N LYS A 150 -15.13 -0.65 -0.05
CA LYS A 150 -15.59 -1.10 -1.37
C LYS A 150 -14.41 -1.53 -2.25
N VAL A 151 -13.29 -0.81 -2.23
CA VAL A 151 -12.07 -1.21 -2.96
C VAL A 151 -11.60 -2.60 -2.54
N ILE A 152 -11.54 -2.88 -1.23
CA ILE A 152 -11.20 -4.22 -0.73
C ILE A 152 -12.20 -5.27 -1.22
N TYR A 153 -13.49 -4.98 -1.10
CA TYR A 153 -14.56 -5.88 -1.53
C TYR A 153 -14.46 -6.19 -3.04
N ASP A 154 -14.38 -5.17 -3.88
CA ASP A 154 -14.26 -5.30 -5.33
C ASP A 154 -12.99 -6.09 -5.69
N PHE A 155 -11.85 -5.80 -5.06
CA PHE A 155 -10.62 -6.55 -5.29
C PHE A 155 -10.79 -8.05 -4.98
N ILE A 156 -11.52 -8.41 -3.93
CA ILE A 156 -11.75 -9.80 -3.55
C ILE A 156 -12.77 -10.46 -4.49
N MET A 157 -13.84 -9.76 -4.85
CA MET A 157 -15.02 -10.37 -5.49
C MET A 157 -14.98 -10.31 -7.01
N ASP A 158 -14.35 -9.30 -7.61
CA ASP A 158 -14.34 -9.10 -9.06
C ASP A 158 -13.33 -10.05 -9.74
N PRO A 159 -13.75 -10.99 -10.60
CA PRO A 159 -12.84 -11.93 -11.24
C PRO A 159 -11.84 -11.27 -12.21
N GLU A 160 -12.10 -10.04 -12.69
CA GLU A 160 -11.21 -9.32 -13.59
C GLU A 160 -10.07 -8.59 -12.86
N ILE A 161 -10.17 -8.48 -11.52
CA ILE A 161 -9.22 -7.73 -10.69
C ILE A 161 -8.46 -8.69 -9.77
N GLY A 162 -7.15 -8.47 -9.65
CA GLY A 162 -6.32 -9.25 -8.75
C GLY A 162 -4.87 -8.79 -8.71
N PRO A 163 -3.93 -9.62 -8.23
CA PRO A 163 -2.52 -9.26 -8.09
C PRO A 163 -1.84 -8.84 -9.40
N TYR A 164 -2.39 -9.22 -10.56
CA TYR A 164 -1.92 -8.84 -11.89
C TYR A 164 -2.35 -7.45 -12.34
N SER A 165 -3.32 -6.83 -11.68
CA SER A 165 -3.85 -5.52 -12.03
C SER A 165 -2.87 -4.40 -11.62
N ARG A 166 -1.56 -4.58 -11.85
CA ARG A 166 -0.51 -3.60 -11.55
C ARG A 166 0.27 -3.27 -12.80
N VAL A 167 0.70 -2.02 -12.91
CA VAL A 167 1.66 -1.64 -13.96
C VAL A 167 3.07 -2.06 -13.57
N ARG A 168 3.78 -2.67 -14.53
CA ARG A 168 5.24 -2.79 -14.51
C ARG A 168 5.77 -2.04 -15.71
N ARG A 169 6.62 -1.03 -15.48
CA ARG A 169 7.32 -0.33 -16.55
C ARG A 169 8.48 -1.20 -17.01
N HIS A 170 8.56 -1.45 -18.32
CA HIS A 170 9.77 -2.00 -18.92
C HIS A 170 10.79 -0.87 -19.02
N ILE A 171 11.89 -0.97 -18.29
CA ILE A 171 13.02 -0.06 -18.46
C ILE A 171 13.57 -0.32 -19.86
N LYS A 172 13.57 0.69 -20.74
CA LYS A 172 14.26 0.57 -22.04
C LYS A 172 15.76 0.44 -21.76
N ASP A 173 16.45 -0.42 -22.49
CA ASP A 173 17.89 -0.63 -22.32
C ASP A 173 18.73 0.66 -22.51
N SER A 174 18.15 1.71 -23.09
CA SER A 174 18.77 3.04 -23.24
C SER A 174 18.96 3.81 -21.92
N ASP A 175 18.22 3.44 -20.86
CA ASP A 175 18.21 4.19 -19.59
C ASP A 175 19.06 3.47 -18.52
N LYS A 176 19.87 2.49 -18.92
CA LYS A 176 20.77 1.71 -18.04
C LYS A 176 22.17 2.32 -17.89
N THR A 177 22.43 3.48 -18.48
CA THR A 177 23.68 4.23 -18.28
C THR A 177 23.34 5.53 -17.56
N ASP A 178 23.48 5.50 -16.24
CA ASP A 178 24.14 6.50 -15.38
C ASP A 178 24.31 5.92 -13.97
#